data_AF-A0A849W7U2-F1
#
_entry.id   AF-A0A849W7U2-F1
#
_cell.length_a   1.000
_cell.length_b   1.000
_cell.length_c   1.000
_cell.angle_alpha   90.00
_cell.angle_beta   90.00
_cell.angle_gamma   90.00
#
_symmetry.space_group_name_H-M   'P 1'
#
loop_
_entity.id
_entity.type
_entity.pdbx_description
1 polymer ?
#
loop_
_entity_poly.entity_id
_entity_poly.type
_entity_poly.pdbx_seq_one_letter_code
_entity_poly.pdbx_strand_id
1 'polypeptide(L)'
;MAKEGRFLQRDPIEYVDGLNLYEGFANIPVNSIDFYGFQTTDEALWLQVKEEREKQIEIIKEMNKAIKKPINDKVNSIPDQQTPHKHNYTMEELFLCGVYPVGGIYTYMLKQKMFELWEVGRTDNTVENAILHCAWICAISLRCGSVFGRRIGKAHENYASNNPTSKEMDLYNNDVGVDIADEIRSDVGECAVDRYYDYEEVANICLSHCKAKALQNKLLWTQESPFDANARFPRSHRDRKGGNVPKKAINQKTG
;
A
#
# COMPACT_ATOMS: atom_id res chain seq x y z
N MET A 1 -12.01 -1.83 -20.23
CA MET A 1 -11.43 -0.54 -19.81
C MET A 1 -11.49 0.43 -20.98
N ALA A 2 -11.79 1.69 -20.70
CA ALA A 2 -11.64 2.82 -21.62
C ALA A 2 -10.25 2.80 -22.27
N LYS A 3 -10.16 2.69 -23.59
CA LYS A 3 -8.85 2.56 -24.27
C LYS A 3 -8.11 3.91 -24.41
N GLU A 4 -8.78 5.03 -24.16
CA GLU A 4 -8.27 6.38 -24.50
C GLU A 4 -8.75 7.47 -23.53
N GLY A 5 -9.04 7.11 -22.26
CA GLY A 5 -9.58 8.08 -21.29
C GLY A 5 -11.02 8.51 -21.57
N ARG A 6 -11.76 7.74 -22.39
CA ARG A 6 -13.16 7.95 -22.75
C ARG A 6 -14.05 6.84 -22.22
N PHE A 7 -15.27 7.16 -21.80
CA PHE A 7 -16.22 6.12 -21.41
C PHE A 7 -16.53 5.16 -22.57
N LEU A 8 -16.71 3.87 -22.25
CA LEU A 8 -17.04 2.84 -23.25
C LEU A 8 -18.52 2.90 -23.68
N GLN A 9 -19.34 3.57 -22.90
CA GLN A 9 -20.77 3.75 -23.10
C GLN A 9 -21.09 5.24 -22.97
N ARG A 10 -22.18 5.66 -23.62
CA ARG A 10 -22.70 7.02 -23.55
C ARG A 10 -23.09 7.32 -22.09
N ASP A 11 -22.75 8.51 -21.60
CA ASP A 11 -23.16 8.96 -20.26
C ASP A 11 -24.70 8.84 -20.11
N PRO A 12 -25.21 8.05 -19.15
CA PRO A 12 -26.64 7.86 -18.94
C PRO A 12 -27.36 9.10 -18.41
N ILE A 13 -26.66 10.11 -17.88
CA ILE A 13 -27.26 11.41 -17.56
C ILE A 13 -27.28 12.38 -18.76
N GLU A 14 -26.88 11.91 -19.94
CA GLU A 14 -26.87 12.64 -21.20
C GLU A 14 -26.12 13.98 -21.11
N TYR A 15 -26.74 15.08 -21.52
CA TYR A 15 -26.07 16.37 -21.73
C TYR A 15 -25.85 17.19 -20.46
N VAL A 16 -25.99 16.58 -19.28
CA VAL A 16 -25.82 17.27 -18.00
C VAL A 16 -24.39 17.77 -17.82
N ASP A 17 -23.38 17.02 -18.27
CA ASP A 17 -21.95 17.39 -18.16
C ASP A 17 -21.36 18.01 -19.44
N GLY A 18 -22.21 18.35 -20.40
CA GLY A 18 -21.81 18.97 -21.67
C GLY A 18 -22.15 18.13 -22.90
N LEU A 19 -21.63 18.56 -24.05
CA LEU A 19 -22.02 17.98 -25.35
C LEU A 19 -21.30 16.66 -25.67
N ASN A 20 -20.20 16.35 -24.97
CA ASN A 20 -19.37 15.18 -25.23
C ASN A 20 -19.70 14.04 -24.26
N LEU A 21 -20.64 13.19 -24.65
CA LEU A 21 -21.19 12.11 -23.81
C LEU A 21 -20.25 10.91 -23.59
N TYR A 22 -19.00 11.04 -23.99
CA TYR A 22 -17.95 10.02 -23.83
C TYR A 22 -16.70 10.63 -23.17
N GLU A 23 -16.76 11.88 -22.74
CA GLU A 23 -15.67 12.55 -22.03
C GLU A 23 -15.48 11.91 -20.66
N GLY A 24 -14.26 11.45 -20.37
CA GLY A 24 -13.90 11.05 -19.02
C GLY A 24 -13.23 12.20 -18.29
N PHE A 25 -13.66 12.46 -17.05
CA PHE A 25 -12.94 13.31 -16.10
C PHE A 25 -12.76 14.78 -16.54
N ALA A 26 -13.66 15.32 -17.37
CA ALA A 26 -13.52 16.67 -17.98
C ALA A 26 -12.14 16.93 -18.62
N ASN A 27 -11.47 15.89 -19.12
CA ASN A 27 -10.08 15.94 -19.59
C ASN A 27 -9.04 16.40 -18.53
N ILE A 28 -9.36 16.30 -17.23
CA ILE A 28 -8.46 16.61 -16.11
C ILE A 28 -8.25 15.38 -15.21
N PRO A 29 -7.78 14.22 -15.75
CA PRO A 29 -7.75 12.94 -15.05
C PRO A 29 -6.80 12.91 -13.84
N VAL A 30 -5.89 13.90 -13.72
CA VAL A 30 -4.98 14.02 -12.59
C VAL A 30 -5.67 14.68 -11.37
N ASN A 31 -6.66 15.55 -11.60
CA ASN A 31 -7.25 16.40 -10.56
C ASN A 31 -8.74 16.10 -10.30
N SER A 32 -9.31 15.12 -11.00
CA SER A 32 -10.73 14.78 -10.87
C SER A 32 -10.93 13.27 -10.83
N ILE A 33 -11.94 12.85 -10.07
CA ILE A 33 -12.37 11.46 -9.93
C ILE A 33 -13.87 11.44 -10.12
N ASP A 34 -14.34 10.59 -11.03
CA ASP A 34 -15.75 10.30 -11.22
C ASP A 34 -16.02 8.87 -10.71
N PHE A 35 -16.58 8.78 -9.50
CA PHE A 35 -16.74 7.51 -8.79
C PHE A 35 -17.83 6.62 -9.42
N TYR A 36 -18.83 7.24 -10.05
CA TYR A 36 -20.00 6.56 -10.58
C TYR A 36 -20.04 6.52 -12.11
N GLY A 37 -19.11 7.21 -12.78
CA GLY A 37 -19.18 7.41 -14.23
C GLY A 37 -20.33 8.34 -14.62
N PHE A 38 -20.80 9.17 -13.67
CA PHE A 38 -21.84 10.17 -13.85
C PHE A 38 -21.20 11.48 -13.44
N GLN A 39 -20.56 12.12 -14.39
CA GLN A 39 -19.84 13.33 -14.11
C GLN A 39 -20.89 14.43 -13.86
N THR A 40 -21.15 14.77 -12.59
CA THR A 40 -22.14 15.79 -12.25
C THR A 40 -21.46 17.13 -12.00
N THR A 41 -21.90 18.16 -12.71
CA THR A 41 -21.56 19.56 -12.42
C THR A 41 -22.31 20.10 -11.21
N ASP A 42 -22.97 19.24 -10.43
CA ASP A 42 -23.83 19.69 -9.35
C ASP A 42 -22.95 20.27 -8.24
N GLU A 43 -22.82 21.60 -8.26
CA GLU A 43 -22.13 22.37 -7.23
C GLU A 43 -22.57 21.95 -5.83
N ALA A 44 -23.80 21.45 -5.65
CA ALA A 44 -24.28 20.92 -4.38
C ALA A 44 -23.52 19.67 -3.92
N LEU A 45 -23.16 18.76 -4.83
CA LEU A 45 -22.37 17.57 -4.48
C LEU A 45 -20.92 17.97 -4.17
N TRP A 46 -20.37 18.91 -4.94
CA TRP A 46 -19.04 19.48 -4.70
C TRP A 46 -18.97 20.28 -3.39
N LEU A 47 -20.03 21.03 -3.06
CA LEU A 47 -20.19 21.75 -1.80
C LEU A 47 -20.30 20.79 -0.62
N GLN A 48 -21.07 19.71 -0.74
CA GLN A 48 -21.13 18.67 0.30
C GLN A 48 -19.77 18.03 0.54
N VAL A 49 -19.04 17.64 -0.52
CA VAL A 49 -17.69 17.10 -0.38
C VAL A 49 -16.72 18.14 0.20
N LYS A 50 -16.86 19.41 -0.16
CA LYS A 50 -16.04 20.51 0.39
C LYS A 50 -16.36 20.78 1.86
N GLU A 51 -17.63 20.84 2.25
CA GLU A 51 -18.08 21.00 3.64
C GLU A 51 -17.66 19.81 4.50
N GLU A 52 -17.81 18.58 4.01
CA GLU A 52 -17.37 17.37 4.70
C GLU A 52 -15.85 17.37 4.88
N ARG A 53 -15.11 17.79 3.85
CA ARG A 53 -13.65 17.94 3.90
C ARG A 53 -13.22 19.04 4.87
N GLU A 54 -13.92 20.17 4.91
CA GLU A 54 -13.64 21.26 5.85
C GLU A 54 -13.92 20.84 7.30
N LYS A 55 -15.00 20.10 7.55
CA LYS A 55 -15.29 19.48 8.87
C LYS A 55 -14.19 18.51 9.27
N GLN A 56 -13.74 17.63 8.37
CA GLN A 56 -12.63 16.71 8.64
C GLN A 56 -11.33 17.45 8.93
N ILE A 57 -11.01 18.50 8.17
CA ILE A 57 -9.84 19.37 8.42
C ILE A 57 -9.93 20.00 9.82
N GLU A 58 -11.10 20.46 10.24
CA GLU A 58 -11.28 21.08 11.56
C GLU A 58 -11.14 20.06 12.70
N ILE A 59 -11.69 18.85 12.53
CA ILE A 59 -11.49 17.73 13.47
C ILE A 59 -10.00 17.41 13.59
N ILE A 60 -9.28 17.31 12.47
CA ILE A 60 -7.83 17.08 12.45
C ILE A 60 -7.07 18.20 13.15
N LYS A 61 -7.48 19.47 12.99
CA LYS A 61 -6.85 20.60 13.71
C LYS A 61 -7.05 20.49 15.22
N GLU A 62 -8.26 20.18 15.69
CA GLU A 62 -8.54 20.04 17.11
C GLU A 62 -7.83 18.81 17.71
N MET A 63 -7.78 17.69 16.98
CA MET A 63 -6.95 16.53 17.35
C MET A 63 -5.47 16.91 17.45
N ASN A 64 -4.93 17.62 16.45
CA ASN A 64 -3.53 18.08 16.48
C ASN A 64 -3.26 19.05 17.61
N LYS A 65 -4.22 19.90 17.99
CA LYS A 65 -4.11 20.82 19.14
C LYS A 65 -4.12 20.05 20.46
N ALA A 66 -4.97 19.03 20.59
CA ALA A 66 -5.00 18.13 21.74
C ALA A 66 -3.71 17.31 21.88
N ILE A 67 -3.12 16.89 20.75
CA ILE A 67 -1.86 16.12 20.68
C ILE A 67 -0.63 17.02 20.92
N LYS A 68 -0.60 18.25 20.40
CA LYS A 68 0.52 19.19 20.60
C LYS A 68 0.67 19.64 22.06
N LYS A 69 -0.41 19.66 22.84
CA LYS A 69 -0.40 20.07 24.25
C LYS A 69 0.51 19.18 25.13
N PRO A 70 0.42 17.83 25.11
CA PRO A 70 1.33 16.96 25.86
C PRO A 70 2.71 16.77 25.21
N ILE A 71 2.86 17.03 23.90
CA ILE A 71 4.13 16.83 23.18
C ILE A 71 5.11 17.99 23.40
N ASN A 72 4.65 19.25 23.47
CA ASN A 72 5.52 20.39 23.74
C ASN A 72 6.22 20.33 25.12
N ASP A 73 5.62 19.63 26.09
CA ASP A 73 6.21 19.42 27.41
C ASP A 73 7.36 18.39 27.39
N LYS A 74 7.44 17.54 26.34
CA LYS A 74 8.50 16.54 26.15
C LYS A 74 9.53 16.92 25.07
N VAL A 75 9.12 17.63 24.02
CA VAL A 75 9.94 17.89 22.81
C VAL A 75 10.97 19.00 22.97
N ASN A 76 10.84 19.91 23.94
CA ASN A 76 11.87 20.94 24.22
C ASN A 76 13.21 20.39 24.72
N SER A 77 13.42 19.07 24.68
CA SER A 77 14.66 18.36 25.05
C SER A 77 15.35 17.65 23.87
N ILE A 78 14.83 17.72 22.64
CA ILE A 78 15.37 16.99 21.49
C ILE A 78 15.76 17.99 20.38
N PRO A 79 17.02 18.01 19.91
CA PRO A 79 17.44 18.92 18.84
C PRO A 79 16.80 18.52 17.50
N ASP A 80 16.27 19.54 16.84
CA ASP A 80 15.55 19.50 15.57
C ASP A 80 16.45 19.05 14.41
N GLN A 81 16.07 17.96 13.73
CA GLN A 81 16.61 17.61 12.42
C GLN A 81 15.53 17.05 11.47
N GLN A 82 15.43 17.76 10.34
CA GLN A 82 15.01 17.37 8.98
C GLN A 82 13.61 17.78 8.48
N THR A 83 13.67 18.45 7.33
CA THR A 83 12.60 19.03 6.52
C THR A 83 12.00 18.01 5.54
N PRO A 84 10.77 18.21 5.04
CA PRO A 84 10.12 17.27 4.12
C PRO A 84 10.75 17.34 2.71
N HIS A 85 11.18 16.19 2.19
CA HIS A 85 11.72 16.03 0.84
C HIS A 85 10.63 15.95 -0.24
N LYS A 86 10.84 16.61 -1.39
CA LYS A 86 10.01 16.48 -2.59
C LYS A 86 10.41 15.21 -3.36
N HIS A 87 9.48 14.31 -3.60
CA HIS A 87 9.69 13.07 -4.38
C HIS A 87 9.41 13.28 -5.87
N ASN A 88 10.29 12.78 -6.75
CA ASN A 88 10.08 12.68 -8.19
C ASN A 88 9.85 11.20 -8.55
N TYR A 89 8.61 10.82 -8.87
CA TYR A 89 8.24 9.47 -9.29
C TYR A 89 8.31 9.32 -10.81
N THR A 90 8.62 8.12 -11.32
CA THR A 90 8.55 7.82 -12.76
C THR A 90 7.11 7.52 -13.21
N MET A 91 6.81 7.67 -14.51
CA MET A 91 5.46 7.45 -15.06
C MET A 91 4.95 6.00 -14.88
N GLU A 92 5.83 4.99 -14.85
CA GLU A 92 5.45 3.59 -14.59
C GLU A 92 5.06 3.34 -13.13
N GLU A 93 5.70 4.04 -12.19
CA GLU A 93 5.38 4.00 -10.75
C GLU A 93 4.09 4.77 -10.46
N LEU A 94 3.88 5.89 -11.15
CA LEU A 94 2.61 6.61 -11.17
C LEU A 94 1.48 5.79 -11.79
N PHE A 95 1.76 4.91 -12.76
CA PHE A 95 0.74 4.07 -13.41
C PHE A 95 0.20 2.98 -12.46
N LEU A 96 1.05 2.38 -11.62
CA LEU A 96 0.61 1.43 -10.58
C LEU A 96 -0.20 2.09 -9.46
N CYS A 97 0.10 3.35 -9.12
CA CYS A 97 -0.71 4.17 -8.21
C CYS A 97 -1.95 4.81 -8.88
N GLY A 98 -1.93 5.00 -10.20
CA GLY A 98 -2.92 5.77 -10.95
C GLY A 98 -3.97 4.96 -11.71
N VAL A 99 -3.71 3.70 -12.07
CA VAL A 99 -4.71 2.83 -12.75
C VAL A 99 -5.73 2.26 -11.76
N TYR A 100 -5.40 2.22 -10.47
CA TYR A 100 -6.34 2.02 -9.38
C TYR A 100 -6.30 3.25 -8.48
N PRO A 101 -7.00 4.34 -8.81
CA PRO A 101 -7.09 5.50 -7.92
C PRO A 101 -7.58 5.11 -6.51
N VAL A 102 -8.43 4.07 -6.44
CA VAL A 102 -8.81 3.43 -5.17
C VAL A 102 -7.62 2.79 -4.45
N GLY A 103 -6.71 2.14 -5.19
CA GLY A 103 -5.50 1.52 -4.65
C GLY A 103 -4.50 2.53 -4.09
N GLY A 104 -4.28 3.66 -4.78
CA GLY A 104 -3.38 4.72 -4.31
C GLY A 104 -3.89 5.43 -3.04
N ILE A 105 -5.19 5.74 -2.99
CA ILE A 105 -5.81 6.29 -1.77
C ILE A 105 -5.74 5.27 -0.63
N TYR A 106 -6.05 4.00 -0.92
CA TYR A 106 -5.99 2.91 0.04
C TYR A 106 -4.60 2.74 0.66
N THR A 107 -3.56 2.69 -0.17
CA THR A 107 -2.16 2.53 0.30
C THR A 107 -1.70 3.73 1.14
N TYR A 108 -2.13 4.95 0.78
CA TYR A 108 -1.87 6.16 1.55
C TYR A 108 -2.60 6.15 2.90
N MET A 109 -3.90 5.83 2.90
CA MET A 109 -4.71 5.75 4.13
C MET A 109 -4.16 4.70 5.10
N LEU A 110 -3.77 3.53 4.59
CA LEU A 110 -3.10 2.51 5.39
C LEU A 110 -1.80 3.03 6.00
N LYS A 111 -0.98 3.74 5.21
CA LYS A 111 0.27 4.32 5.71
C LYS A 111 0.01 5.32 6.85
N GLN A 112 -0.98 6.21 6.68
CA GLN A 112 -1.37 7.15 7.73
C GLN A 112 -1.88 6.42 8.97
N LYS A 113 -2.75 5.42 8.81
CA LYS A 113 -3.29 4.65 9.93
C LYS A 113 -2.21 3.90 10.69
N MET A 114 -1.22 3.33 9.99
CA MET A 114 -0.06 2.71 10.63
C MET A 114 0.77 3.72 11.42
N PHE A 115 0.92 4.93 10.90
CA PHE A 115 1.60 6.01 11.63
C PHE A 115 0.82 6.50 12.85
N GLU A 116 -0.51 6.45 12.84
CA GLU A 116 -1.34 6.73 14.01
C GLU A 116 -1.21 5.64 15.06
N LEU A 117 -1.21 4.37 14.64
CA LEU A 117 -1.09 3.21 15.53
C LEU A 117 0.34 3.02 16.08
N TRP A 118 1.34 3.65 15.45
CA TRP A 118 2.74 3.50 15.80
C TRP A 118 3.36 4.82 16.26
N GLU A 119 3.36 5.04 17.58
CA GLU A 119 3.86 6.26 18.20
C GLU A 119 5.40 6.40 18.25
N VAL A 120 6.14 5.38 17.77
CA VAL A 120 7.60 5.28 17.95
C VAL A 120 8.36 5.65 16.66
N GLY A 121 9.57 6.21 16.84
CA GLY A 121 10.36 6.94 15.84
C GLY A 121 10.37 6.40 14.41
N ARG A 122 10.30 7.34 13.46
CA ARG A 122 10.30 7.13 12.00
C ARG A 122 11.70 7.28 11.39
N THR A 123 12.72 7.11 12.21
CA THR A 123 14.09 7.29 11.77
C THR A 123 14.46 6.13 10.85
N ASP A 124 15.01 6.43 9.69
CA ASP A 124 15.49 5.41 8.78
C ASP A 124 16.49 4.47 9.49
N ASN A 125 16.53 3.22 9.06
CA ASN A 125 17.44 2.18 9.58
C ASN A 125 17.16 1.67 11.00
N THR A 126 16.05 2.05 11.63
CA THR A 126 15.64 1.51 12.94
C THR A 126 14.78 0.26 12.82
N VAL A 127 14.66 -0.49 13.93
CA VAL A 127 13.75 -1.65 14.03
C VAL A 127 12.31 -1.23 13.82
N GLU A 128 11.94 -0.05 14.33
CA GLU A 128 10.61 0.53 14.19
C GLU A 128 10.27 0.79 12.72
N ASN A 129 11.20 1.39 11.97
CA ASN A 129 10.98 1.63 10.54
C ASN A 129 10.88 0.31 9.76
N ALA A 130 11.73 -0.67 10.08
CA ALA A 130 11.65 -2.01 9.48
C ALA A 130 10.28 -2.68 9.71
N ILE A 131 9.71 -2.56 10.91
CA ILE A 131 8.37 -3.07 11.23
C ILE A 131 7.30 -2.31 10.43
N LEU A 132 7.43 -1.00 10.27
CA LEU A 132 6.49 -0.19 9.50
C LEU A 132 6.49 -0.56 8.01
N HIS A 133 7.66 -0.73 7.38
CA HIS A 133 7.76 -1.19 5.99
C HIS A 133 7.14 -2.58 5.81
N CYS A 134 7.49 -3.51 6.70
CA CYS A 134 6.90 -4.85 6.73
C CYS A 134 5.37 -4.80 6.85
N ALA A 135 4.84 -4.05 7.82
CA ALA A 135 3.42 -4.02 8.07
C ALA A 135 2.67 -3.36 6.91
N TRP A 136 3.17 -2.26 6.38
CA TRP A 136 2.54 -1.52 5.29
C TRP A 136 2.41 -2.39 4.03
N ILE A 137 3.49 -3.08 3.65
CA ILE A 137 3.45 -4.00 2.52
C ILE A 137 2.64 -5.26 2.81
N CYS A 138 2.60 -5.75 4.05
CA CYS A 138 1.67 -6.80 4.44
C CYS A 138 0.22 -6.38 4.19
N ALA A 139 -0.18 -5.19 4.63
CA ALA A 139 -1.56 -4.71 4.52
C ALA A 139 -1.97 -4.50 3.05
N ILE A 140 -1.10 -3.90 2.25
CA ILE A 140 -1.30 -3.77 0.80
C ILE A 140 -1.37 -5.15 0.15
N SER A 141 -0.44 -6.03 0.51
CA SER A 141 -0.38 -7.37 -0.05
C SER A 141 -1.67 -8.08 0.24
N LEU A 142 -2.12 -8.19 1.50
CA LEU A 142 -3.35 -8.89 1.90
C LEU A 142 -4.53 -8.53 1.01
N ARG A 143 -4.78 -7.24 0.80
CA ARG A 143 -5.93 -6.77 0.01
C ARG A 143 -5.74 -6.87 -1.50
N CYS A 144 -4.56 -6.52 -2.00
CA CYS A 144 -4.35 -6.33 -3.44
C CYS A 144 -3.60 -7.48 -4.13
N GLY A 145 -3.20 -8.50 -3.36
CA GLY A 145 -2.38 -9.59 -3.86
C GLY A 145 -0.88 -9.32 -3.73
N SER A 146 -0.13 -10.41 -3.60
CA SER A 146 1.31 -10.40 -3.30
C SER A 146 2.14 -9.85 -4.47
N VAL A 147 1.68 -10.05 -5.70
CA VAL A 147 2.29 -9.44 -6.90
C VAL A 147 2.21 -7.91 -6.84
N PHE A 148 1.07 -7.38 -6.41
CA PHE A 148 0.87 -5.93 -6.29
C PHE A 148 1.71 -5.37 -5.15
N GLY A 149 1.69 -6.01 -3.97
CA GLY A 149 2.52 -5.62 -2.82
C GLY A 149 4.01 -5.51 -3.15
N ARG A 150 4.61 -6.51 -3.83
CA ARG A 150 6.01 -6.45 -4.26
C ARG A 150 6.30 -5.30 -5.20
N ARG A 151 5.39 -5.02 -6.14
CA ARG A 151 5.56 -3.91 -7.10
C ARG A 151 5.51 -2.55 -6.39
N ILE A 152 4.56 -2.36 -5.48
CA ILE A 152 4.43 -1.13 -4.71
C ILE A 152 5.62 -0.94 -3.76
N GLY A 153 6.02 -1.97 -3.02
CA GLY A 153 7.21 -1.91 -2.16
C GLY A 153 8.47 -1.57 -2.95
N LYS A 154 8.69 -2.22 -4.09
CA LYS A 154 9.85 -1.91 -4.94
C LYS A 154 9.83 -0.49 -5.50
N ALA A 155 8.65 -0.02 -5.96
CA ALA A 155 8.49 1.35 -6.44
C ALA A 155 8.72 2.37 -5.32
N HIS A 156 8.27 2.09 -4.09
CA HIS A 156 8.49 2.95 -2.93
C HIS A 156 9.97 3.22 -2.68
N GLU A 157 10.83 2.21 -2.84
CA GLU A 157 12.27 2.32 -2.59
C GLU A 157 13.10 2.83 -3.78
N ASN A 158 12.49 3.06 -4.95
CA ASN A 158 13.18 3.37 -6.20
C ASN A 158 13.34 4.88 -6.49
N TYR A 159 13.53 5.70 -5.46
CA TYR A 159 13.81 7.14 -5.66
C TYR A 159 15.31 7.45 -5.67
N ALA A 160 15.70 8.50 -6.40
CA ALA A 160 17.11 8.80 -6.73
C ALA A 160 18.02 9.06 -5.52
N SER A 161 17.46 9.56 -4.42
CA SER A 161 18.19 9.89 -3.19
C SER A 161 18.11 8.80 -2.12
N ASN A 162 17.59 7.61 -2.43
CA ASN A 162 17.53 6.53 -1.45
C ASN A 162 18.94 5.97 -1.19
N ASN A 163 19.36 5.95 0.07
CA ASN A 163 20.65 5.38 0.45
C ASN A 163 20.67 3.89 0.05
N PRO A 164 21.70 3.38 -0.66
CA PRO A 164 21.71 1.99 -1.13
C PRO A 164 21.51 0.94 -0.03
N THR A 165 22.08 1.17 1.15
CA THR A 165 21.96 0.26 2.30
C THR A 165 20.56 0.31 2.89
N SER A 166 20.00 1.50 3.10
CA SER A 166 18.62 1.66 3.59
C SER A 166 17.61 1.08 2.59
N LYS A 167 17.83 1.32 1.30
CA LYS A 167 17.04 0.73 0.22
C LYS A 167 17.00 -0.79 0.28
N GLU A 168 18.15 -1.45 0.40
CA GLU A 168 18.22 -2.91 0.41
C GLU A 168 17.50 -3.47 1.65
N MET A 169 17.62 -2.79 2.78
CA MET A 169 16.91 -3.09 4.02
C MET A 169 15.40 -2.98 3.88
N ASP A 170 14.92 -1.85 3.35
CA ASP A 170 13.49 -1.60 3.18
C ASP A 170 12.89 -2.56 2.14
N LEU A 171 13.61 -2.87 1.05
CA LEU A 171 13.21 -3.89 0.07
C LEU A 171 13.07 -5.28 0.71
N TYR A 172 14.01 -5.66 1.57
CA TYR A 172 13.93 -6.92 2.30
C TYR A 172 12.74 -6.96 3.27
N ASN A 173 12.55 -5.90 4.06
CA ASN A 173 11.42 -5.79 5.00
C ASN A 173 10.07 -5.77 4.26
N ASN A 174 10.01 -5.13 3.09
CA ASN A 174 8.85 -5.17 2.20
C ASN A 174 8.54 -6.61 1.77
N ASP A 175 9.53 -7.38 1.32
CA ASP A 175 9.34 -8.79 0.93
C ASP A 175 8.85 -9.66 2.09
N VAL A 176 9.35 -9.43 3.31
CA VAL A 176 8.88 -10.10 4.53
C VAL A 176 7.39 -9.78 4.79
N GLY A 177 6.99 -8.53 4.60
CA GLY A 177 5.59 -8.12 4.67
C GLY A 177 4.69 -8.89 3.69
N VAL A 178 5.15 -9.08 2.44
CA VAL A 178 4.43 -9.87 1.44
C VAL A 178 4.28 -11.33 1.88
N ASP A 179 5.34 -11.93 2.41
CA ASP A 179 5.34 -13.32 2.83
C ASP A 179 4.40 -13.53 4.03
N ILE A 180 4.37 -12.60 5.00
CA ILE A 180 3.39 -12.59 6.10
C ILE A 180 1.96 -12.52 5.57
N ALA A 181 1.70 -11.68 4.57
CA ALA A 181 0.37 -11.62 3.97
C ALA A 181 -0.04 -12.97 3.35
N ASP A 182 0.88 -13.65 2.65
CA ASP A 182 0.63 -15.00 2.12
C ASP A 182 0.38 -16.04 3.23
N GLU A 183 1.12 -15.99 4.33
CA GLU A 183 0.90 -16.83 5.52
C GLU A 183 -0.52 -16.64 6.07
N ILE A 184 -0.90 -15.39 6.36
CA ILE A 184 -2.23 -15.04 6.88
C ILE A 184 -3.33 -15.55 5.95
N ARG A 185 -3.22 -15.34 4.63
CA ARG A 185 -4.21 -15.86 3.67
C ARG A 185 -4.35 -17.36 3.70
N SER A 186 -3.24 -18.07 3.88
CA SER A 186 -3.25 -19.53 3.94
C SER A 186 -4.00 -20.02 5.19
N ASP A 187 -3.90 -19.27 6.30
CA ASP A 187 -4.54 -19.60 7.57
C ASP A 187 -6.05 -19.29 7.55
N VAL A 188 -6.45 -18.12 7.03
CA VAL A 188 -7.87 -17.70 7.04
C VAL A 188 -8.66 -18.18 5.81
N GLY A 189 -7.97 -18.59 4.75
CA GLY A 189 -8.55 -18.91 3.44
C GLY A 189 -8.80 -17.68 2.57
N GLU A 190 -8.64 -17.83 1.26
CA GLU A 190 -8.68 -16.72 0.28
C GLU A 190 -9.99 -15.92 0.34
N CYS A 191 -11.13 -16.59 0.57
CA CYS A 191 -12.46 -15.95 0.67
C CYS A 191 -12.69 -15.18 1.99
N ALA A 192 -11.89 -15.41 3.03
CA ALA A 192 -12.01 -14.65 4.27
C ALA A 192 -11.34 -13.27 4.18
N VAL A 193 -10.36 -13.14 3.29
CA VAL A 193 -9.57 -11.92 3.14
C VAL A 193 -10.42 -10.78 2.57
N ASP A 194 -11.38 -11.10 1.70
CA ASP A 194 -12.34 -10.15 1.13
C ASP A 194 -13.25 -9.50 2.18
N ARG A 195 -13.33 -10.07 3.40
CA ARG A 195 -14.13 -9.51 4.49
C ARG A 195 -13.40 -8.41 5.28
N TYR A 196 -12.09 -8.25 5.08
CA TYR A 196 -11.32 -7.21 5.74
C TYR A 196 -11.50 -5.86 5.02
N TYR A 197 -12.66 -5.23 5.24
CA TYR A 197 -12.92 -3.87 4.77
C TYR A 197 -12.34 -2.81 5.71
N ASP A 198 -12.14 -3.15 6.98
CA ASP A 198 -11.63 -2.22 7.99
C ASP A 198 -10.10 -2.08 7.91
N TYR A 199 -9.66 -0.86 7.60
CA TYR A 199 -8.25 -0.48 7.55
C TYR A 199 -7.54 -0.69 8.89
N GLU A 200 -8.24 -0.43 9.99
CA GLU A 200 -7.68 -0.55 11.33
C GLU A 200 -7.41 -2.00 11.69
N GLU A 201 -8.35 -2.89 11.38
CA GLU A 201 -8.20 -4.32 11.60
C GLU A 201 -7.01 -4.88 10.79
N VAL A 202 -6.94 -4.58 9.49
CA VAL A 202 -5.82 -5.02 8.63
C VAL A 202 -4.49 -4.49 9.14
N ALA A 203 -4.43 -3.21 9.51
CA ALA A 203 -3.21 -2.60 10.02
C ALA A 203 -2.75 -3.28 11.32
N ASN A 204 -3.66 -3.54 12.25
CA ASN A 204 -3.35 -4.22 13.51
C ASN A 204 -2.87 -5.66 13.31
N ILE A 205 -3.51 -6.42 12.42
CA ILE A 205 -3.09 -7.80 12.08
C ILE A 205 -1.64 -7.78 11.55
N CYS A 206 -1.36 -6.96 10.55
CA CYS A 206 -0.03 -6.88 9.93
C CYS A 206 1.03 -6.36 10.90
N LEU A 207 0.73 -5.32 11.69
CA LEU A 207 1.64 -4.82 12.72
C LEU A 207 1.97 -5.88 13.75
N SER A 208 0.97 -6.64 14.22
CA SER A 208 1.18 -7.73 15.19
C SER A 208 2.11 -8.81 14.64
N HIS A 209 1.89 -9.25 13.40
CA HIS A 209 2.72 -10.28 12.77
C HIS A 209 4.14 -9.79 12.52
N CYS A 210 4.31 -8.57 11.98
CA CYS A 210 5.64 -7.98 11.75
C CYS A 210 6.41 -7.77 13.06
N LYS A 211 5.76 -7.30 14.14
CA LYS A 211 6.35 -7.23 15.49
C LYS A 211 6.82 -8.61 15.96
N ALA A 212 5.97 -9.62 15.82
CA ALA A 212 6.31 -10.98 16.25
C ALA A 212 7.52 -11.54 15.47
N LYS A 213 7.59 -11.33 14.15
CA LYS A 213 8.76 -11.73 13.34
C LYS A 213 10.02 -10.93 13.72
N ALA A 214 9.89 -9.65 14.06
CA ALA A 214 10.99 -8.82 14.54
C ALA A 214 11.58 -9.36 15.86
N LEU A 215 10.72 -9.64 16.84
CA LEU A 215 11.11 -10.17 18.16
C LEU A 215 11.78 -11.54 18.09
N GLN A 216 11.45 -12.34 17.07
CA GLN A 216 12.10 -13.62 16.84
C GLN A 216 13.55 -13.47 16.33
N ASN A 217 14.06 -12.25 16.15
CA ASN A 217 15.41 -11.92 15.65
C ASN A 217 15.77 -12.60 14.32
N LYS A 218 14.77 -12.95 13.51
CA LYS A 218 14.98 -13.83 12.36
C LYS A 218 14.73 -13.18 11.02
N LEU A 219 14.03 -12.05 10.97
CA LEU A 219 13.33 -11.71 9.73
C LEU A 219 13.25 -10.24 9.36
N LEU A 220 13.62 -9.28 10.20
CA LEU A 220 13.70 -7.88 9.77
C LEU A 220 15.15 -7.41 9.78
N TRP A 221 15.57 -6.75 8.72
CA TRP A 221 16.91 -6.21 8.60
C TRP A 221 16.92 -4.79 9.16
N THR A 222 17.93 -4.49 9.99
CA THR A 222 18.27 -3.14 10.47
C THR A 222 19.79 -2.92 10.40
N GLN A 223 20.25 -1.67 10.55
CA GLN A 223 21.69 -1.40 10.63
C GLN A 223 22.34 -1.98 11.89
N GLU A 224 21.60 -2.02 13.01
CA GLU A 224 22.09 -2.52 14.30
C GLU A 224 22.11 -4.04 14.39
N SER A 225 21.31 -4.72 13.56
CA SER A 225 21.28 -6.17 13.41
C SER A 225 21.37 -6.51 11.92
N PRO A 226 22.56 -6.34 11.31
CA PRO A 226 22.73 -6.63 9.90
C PRO A 226 22.38 -8.10 9.65
N PHE A 227 21.45 -8.32 8.73
CA PHE A 227 21.11 -9.65 8.29
C PHE A 227 22.39 -10.35 7.82
N ASP A 228 22.67 -11.55 8.33
CA ASP A 228 23.75 -12.35 7.76
C ASP A 228 23.33 -12.75 6.34
N ALA A 229 23.85 -12.06 5.33
CA ALA A 229 23.55 -12.32 3.94
C ALA A 229 23.84 -13.79 3.52
N ASN A 230 24.62 -14.53 4.32
CA ASN A 230 24.87 -15.96 4.14
C ASN A 230 23.79 -16.85 4.77
N ALA A 231 23.02 -16.35 5.74
CA ALA A 231 21.76 -16.93 6.19
C ALA A 231 20.65 -16.65 5.16
N ARG A 232 20.93 -16.90 3.86
CA ARG A 232 19.89 -16.92 2.83
C ARG A 232 18.79 -17.83 3.32
N PHE A 233 17.59 -17.28 3.49
CA PHE A 233 16.40 -18.10 3.48
C PHE A 233 16.47 -18.98 2.22
N PRO A 234 16.20 -20.30 2.34
CA PRO A 234 15.87 -21.06 1.14
C PRO A 234 14.74 -20.28 0.48
N ARG A 235 14.98 -19.82 -0.76
CA ARG A 235 13.96 -19.15 -1.58
C ARG A 235 12.64 -19.86 -1.32
N SER A 236 11.62 -19.10 -0.95
CA SER A 236 10.33 -19.61 -0.53
C SER A 236 9.90 -20.79 -1.40
N HIS A 237 9.29 -21.78 -0.75
CA HIS A 237 8.97 -23.14 -1.19
C HIS A 237 8.22 -23.31 -2.55
N ARG A 238 8.13 -22.31 -3.42
CA ARG A 238 7.42 -22.33 -4.70
C ARG A 238 8.17 -22.98 -5.87
N ASP A 239 9.43 -23.39 -5.73
CA ASP A 239 10.06 -24.30 -6.71
C ASP A 239 9.63 -25.78 -6.53
N ARG A 240 8.68 -26.08 -5.63
CA ARG A 240 7.99 -27.38 -5.58
C ARG A 240 6.76 -27.37 -6.48
N LYS A 241 6.92 -27.68 -7.77
CA LYS A 241 6.06 -28.57 -8.57
C LYS A 241 6.52 -28.65 -10.04
N GLY A 242 7.73 -29.15 -10.25
CA GLY A 242 8.05 -30.00 -11.41
C GLY A 242 7.88 -31.47 -11.02
N GLY A 243 6.67 -31.85 -10.57
CA GLY A 243 6.38 -33.25 -10.26
C GLY A 243 6.38 -34.05 -11.57
N ASN A 244 7.32 -34.98 -11.71
CA ASN A 244 7.31 -35.99 -12.75
C ASN A 244 5.95 -36.69 -12.76
N VAL A 245 5.13 -36.39 -13.78
CA VAL A 245 3.96 -37.20 -14.10
C VAL A 245 4.50 -38.55 -14.60
N PRO A 246 4.18 -39.68 -13.96
CA PRO A 246 4.54 -40.98 -14.50
C PRO A 246 3.82 -41.13 -15.83
N LYS A 247 4.58 -41.28 -16.93
CA LYS A 247 4.04 -41.68 -18.22
C LYS A 247 3.34 -43.03 -18.05
N LYS A 248 2.02 -43.04 -17.98
CA LYS A 248 1.23 -44.26 -18.16
C LYS A 248 1.51 -44.77 -19.57
N ALA A 249 2.13 -45.95 -19.65
CA ALA A 249 2.29 -46.70 -20.89
C ALA A 249 0.90 -46.99 -21.47
N ILE A 250 0.61 -46.42 -22.63
CA ILE A 250 -0.53 -46.80 -23.46
C ILE A 250 -0.14 -48.12 -24.13
N ASN A 251 -0.69 -49.22 -23.64
CA ASN A 251 -0.68 -50.48 -24.36
C ASN A 251 -1.61 -50.35 -25.57
N GLN A 252 -1.04 -50.20 -26.76
CA GLN A 252 -1.75 -50.48 -28.00
C GLN A 252 -1.90 -52.00 -28.14
N LYS A 253 -3.13 -52.48 -27.96
CA LYS A 253 -3.62 -53.74 -28.54
C LYS A 253 -4.66 -53.38 -29.59
N THR A 254 -4.23 -53.45 -30.84
CA THR A 254 -5.05 -53.69 -32.03
C THR A 254 -4.23 -54.72 -32.81
N GLY A 255 -4.68 -55.95 -32.96
CA GLY A 255 -5.85 -56.30 -33.78
C GLY A 255 -5.29 -56.86 -35.07
#